data_AF-Q6AEP4-F1
#
_entry.id   AF-Q6AEP4-F1
#
_cell.length_a   1.000
_cell.length_b   1.000
_cell.length_c   1.000
_cell.angle_alpha   90.00
_cell.angle_beta   90.00
_cell.angle_gamma   90.00
#
_symmetry.space_group_name_H-M   'P 1'
#
loop_
_entity.id
_entity.type
_entity.pdbx_description
1 polymer ?
#
loop_
_entity_poly.entity_id
_entity_poly.type
_entity_poly.pdbx_seq_one_letter_code
_entity_poly.pdbx_strand_id
1 'polypeptide(L)' 'MRVEDIPALLAAGVDAVHLSARRTVQGAPSGPGGGADAYDITDPVVVRGAADALRQGRQGDSGRR' A
#
# COMPACT_ATOMS: atom_id res chain seq x y z
N MET A 1 5.59 4.70 4.36
CA MET A 1 5.92 3.33 4.82
C MET A 1 5.72 2.36 3.66
N ARG A 2 6.33 1.19 3.76
CA ARG A 2 6.19 0.09 2.82
C ARG A 2 5.42 -1.07 3.47
N VAL A 3 5.12 -2.11 2.70
CA VAL A 3 4.37 -3.28 3.21
C VAL A 3 5.19 -4.04 4.25
N GLU A 4 6.50 -4.14 4.03
CA GLU A 4 7.44 -4.81 4.93
C GLU A 4 7.56 -4.17 6.33
N ASP A 5 7.14 -2.91 6.49
CA ASP A 5 7.18 -2.21 7.78
C ASP A 5 6.02 -2.63 8.71
N ILE A 6 4.94 -3.22 8.16
CA ILE A 6 3.70 -3.50 8.89
C ILE A 6 3.90 -4.40 10.12
N PRO A 7 4.65 -5.52 10.07
CA PRO A 7 4.84 -6.37 11.24
C PRO A 7 5.52 -5.63 12.41
N ALA A 8 6.51 -4.79 12.12
CA ALA A 8 7.21 -4.00 13.13
C ALA A 8 6.29 -2.95 13.77
N LEU A 9 5.45 -2.29 12.96
CA LEU A 9 4.48 -1.31 13.45
C LEU A 9 3.41 -1.96 14.34
N LEU A 10 2.91 -3.14 13.96
CA LEU A 10 1.98 -3.91 14.80
C LEU A 10 2.63 -4.32 16.12
N ALA A 11 3.89 -4.80 16.09
CA ALA A 11 4.63 -5.15 17.30
C ALA A 11 4.89 -3.95 18.22
N ALA A 12 4.96 -2.74 17.65
CA ALA A 12 5.06 -1.48 18.39
C ALA A 12 3.71 -1.00 18.96
N GLY A 13 2.61 -1.71 18.73
CA GLY A 13 1.27 -1.37 19.23
C GLY A 13 0.52 -0.35 18.36
N VAL A 14 0.91 -0.16 17.10
CA VAL A 14 0.18 0.73 16.18
C VAL A 14 -1.13 0.09 15.73
N ASP A 15 -2.25 0.76 15.98
CA ASP A 15 -3.59 0.25 15.65
C ASP A 15 -3.99 0.43 14.17
N ALA A 16 -3.44 1.44 13.50
CA ALA A 16 -3.78 1.80 12.13
C ALA A 16 -2.60 2.39 11.37
N VAL A 17 -2.59 2.17 10.05
CA VAL A 17 -1.54 2.66 9.15
C VAL A 17 -2.14 3.33 7.92
N HIS A 18 -1.47 4.37 7.44
CA HIS A 18 -1.81 5.02 6.17
C HIS A 18 -0.73 4.72 5.12
N LEU A 19 -1.13 4.12 4.00
CA LEU A 19 -0.26 3.74 2.90
C LEU A 19 -0.84 4.27 1.59
N SER A 20 -0.09 5.10 0.87
CA SER A 20 -0.56 5.70 -0.39
C SER A 20 -0.76 4.68 -1.52
N ALA A 21 -0.03 3.57 -1.46
CA ALA A 21 -0.03 2.51 -2.48
C ALA A 21 0.03 3.07 -3.91
N ARG A 22 0.79 4.14 -4.13
CA ARG A 22 0.81 4.86 -5.41
C ARG A 22 1.62 4.08 -6.46
N ARG A 23 1.05 3.92 -7.65
CA ARG A 23 1.75 3.52 -8.87
C ARG A 23 1.47 4.53 -9.98
N THR A 24 2.51 4.97 -10.67
CA THR A 24 2.37 5.84 -11.85
C THR A 24 2.19 4.99 -13.10
N VAL A 25 1.24 5.37 -13.94
CA VAL A 25 0.93 4.75 -15.23
C VAL A 25 1.21 5.75 -16.32
N GLN A 26 1.97 5.33 -17.34
CA GLN A 26 2.11 6.10 -18.56
C GLN A 26 0.84 5.90 -19.41
N GLY A 27 0.15 7.01 -19.68
CA GLY A 27 -0.93 7.10 -20.64
C GLY A 27 -0.44 7.54 -22.02
N ALA A 28 -1.41 7.86 -22.88
CA ALA A 28 -1.13 8.60 -24.11
C ALA A 28 -1.21 10.12 -23.83
N PRO A 29 -0.49 10.96 -24.58
CA PRO A 29 -0.67 12.40 -24.51
C PRO A 29 -2.15 12.76 -24.70
N SER A 30 -2.70 13.58 -23.83
CA SER A 30 -4.11 13.97 -23.87
C SER A 30 -4.26 15.42 -24.35
N GLY A 31 -5.08 15.61 -25.39
CA GLY A 31 -5.47 16.92 -25.94
C GLY A 31 -4.52 17.57 -26.97
N PRO A 32 -4.97 18.61 -27.69
CA PRO A 32 -4.10 19.41 -28.56
C PRO A 32 -3.04 20.12 -27.72
N GLY A 33 -1.76 19.83 -27.96
CA GLY A 33 -0.63 20.34 -27.17
C GLY A 33 0.10 19.29 -26.32
N GLY A 34 -0.38 18.04 -26.28
CA GLY A 34 0.34 16.93 -25.66
C GLY A 34 0.44 17.05 -24.14
N GLY A 35 -0.71 17.10 -23.46
CA GLY A 35 -0.77 17.14 -21.99
C GLY A 35 -0.07 15.95 -21.34
N ALA A 36 0.17 16.06 -20.02
CA ALA A 36 0.90 15.08 -19.23
C ALA A 36 0.47 13.65 -19.56
N ASP A 37 1.45 12.84 -19.93
CA ASP A 37 1.27 11.47 -20.40
C ASP A 37 1.42 10.46 -19.25
N ALA A 38 1.28 10.90 -18.00
CA ALA A 38 1.33 10.06 -16.82
C ALA A 38 0.26 10.43 -15.80
N TYR A 39 -0.32 9.43 -15.15
CA TYR A 39 -1.25 9.60 -14.05
C TYR A 39 -1.02 8.55 -12.97
N ASP A 40 -1.48 8.83 -11.76
CA ASP A 40 -1.33 7.91 -10.64
C ASP A 40 -2.57 7.07 -10.44
N ILE A 41 -2.34 5.82 -10.08
CA ILE A 41 -3.35 4.89 -9.61
C ILE A 41 -2.96 4.37 -8.24
N THR A 42 -3.95 3.86 -7.52
CA THR A 42 -3.71 2.98 -6.39
C THR A 42 -3.33 1.59 -6.91
N ASP A 43 -2.17 1.10 -6.50
CA ASP A 43 -1.63 -0.20 -6.88
C ASP A 43 -2.33 -1.32 -6.10
N PRO A 44 -3.13 -2.17 -6.77
CA PRO A 44 -3.85 -3.25 -6.10
C PRO A 44 -2.92 -4.30 -5.49
N VAL A 45 -1.70 -4.48 -6.03
CA VAL A 45 -0.71 -5.44 -5.50
C VAL A 45 -0.21 -4.97 -4.13
N VAL A 46 0.11 -3.68 -4.02
CA VAL A 46 0.56 -3.08 -2.76
C VAL A 46 -0.55 -3.11 -1.72
N VAL A 47 -1.79 -2.77 -2.10
CA VAL A 47 -2.96 -2.85 -1.21
C VAL A 47 -3.18 -4.28 -0.71
N ARG A 48 -3.12 -5.28 -1.60
CA ARG A 48 -3.30 -6.68 -1.21
C ARG A 48 -2.21 -7.14 -0.26
N GLY A 49 -0.95 -6.82 -0.55
CA GLY A 49 0.19 -7.15 0.31
C GLY A 49 0.04 -6.54 1.71
N ALA A 50 -0.37 -5.27 1.79
CA ALA A 50 -0.63 -4.61 3.08
C ALA A 50 -1.75 -5.30 3.87
N ALA A 51 -2.86 -5.64 3.22
CA ALA A 51 -3.97 -6.36 3.86
C ALA A 51 -3.54 -7.73 4.38
N ASP A 52 -2.66 -8.43 3.67
CA ASP A 52 -2.17 -9.74 4.08
C ASP A 52 -1.20 -9.68 5.26
N ALA A 53 -0.28 -8.72 5.25
CA ALA A 53 0.60 -8.47 6.38
C ALA A 53 -0.19 -8.14 7.67
N LEU A 54 -1.25 -7.33 7.57
CA LEU A 54 -2.12 -7.02 8.70
C LEU A 54 -2.86 -8.26 9.24
N ARG A 55 -3.38 -9.12 8.36
CA ARG A 55 -4.06 -10.37 8.76
C ARG A 55 -3.11 -11.32 9.45
N GLN A 56 -1.93 -11.53 8.88
CA GLN A 56 -0.90 -12.42 9.43
C GLN A 56 -0.42 -11.94 10.80
N GLY A 57 -0.15 -10.64 10.96
CA GLY A 57 0.29 -10.06 12.22
C GLY A 57 -0.74 -10.21 13.34
N ARG A 58 -2.03 -10.04 13.04
CA ARG A 58 -3.13 -10.23 14.01
C ARG A 58 -3.33 -11.69 14.43
N GLN A 59 -3.14 -12.63 13.51
CA GLN A 59 -3.20 -14.06 13.81
C GLN A 59 -2.04 -14.48 14.74
N GLY A 60 -0.84 -13.94 14.51
CA GLY A 60 0.32 -14.18 15.36
C GLY A 60 0.19 -13.61 16.78
N ASP A 61 -0.44 -12.44 16.95
CA ASP A 61 -0.69 -11.84 18.28
C ASP A 61 -1.71 -12.66 19.10
N SER A 62 -2.71 -13.24 18.43
CA SER A 62 -3.76 -14.03 19.09
C SER A 62 -3.23 -15.33 19.72
N GLY A 63 -2.14 -15.88 19.20
CA GLY A 63 -1.49 -17.09 19.74
C GLY A 63 -0.42 -16.81 20.80
N ARG A 64 -0.12 -15.54 21.09
CA ARG A 64 0.95 -15.12 22.02
C ARG A 64 0.42 -14.56 23.34
N ARG A 65 -0.90 -14.55 23.54
CA ARG A 65 -1.59 -14.05 24.74
C ARG A 65 -1.97 -15.17 25.69
#